data_AF-A0A5N5JUW3-F1
#
_entry.id   AF-A0A5N5JUW3-F1
#
_cell.length_a   1.000
_cell.length_b   1.000
_cell.length_c   1.000
_cell.angle_alpha   90.00
_cell.angle_beta   90.00
_cell.angle_gamma   90.00
#
_symmetry.space_group_name_H-M   'P 1'
#
loop_
_entity.id
_entity.type
_entity.pdbx_description
1 polymer ?
#
loop_
_entity_poly.entity_id
_entity_poly.type
_entity_poly.pdbx_seq_one_letter_code
_entity_poly.pdbx_strand_id
1 'polypeptide(L)'
;MYQALGTVEDQKRWLAEYGPVVATFQLYADLGSWTRGEETPVYKVSNGSTTSGNHIALVVGYDDGLGAWIMKNSWGPNWGDKGFVYFAYGEANIDGWTKYGITNVNPDPWSRKRHQSGSMMQSGNGETHRNFELLLASNNSAGGGFVHVERDGSSGLWSVASRVGEGSAPVGQPVIVGTSSNRDLAAVFVDESQTLEQWSYSQANKTWMQVSRIEDEEIDGFPAVTQDDDSTLLMVVRHADGTLKEVSPPVMSPYRVVAAVEARIGTNITQSGPSLVVSNIGRDIYSKSSSGNIYVVAVRSDGRLQLFSRPGNGTSWSAGEVFASGVGDTPPVMIQDFFDTENEATAGGLQLVVAVNGGIEHWRRDNGAGSGEWEMVEAVGKGVRHVWGLVQGSFGGKMHMVTEGTDGRVSYWEWDETWRTVDTLMPLDDEGWRTNDEARGG
;
A
#
# COMPACT_ATOMS: atom_id res chain seq x y z
N MET A 1 11.59 12.62 -16.08
CA MET A 1 11.53 14.06 -16.48
C MET A 1 11.62 14.89 -15.20
N TYR A 2 11.86 16.21 -15.25
CA TYR A 2 11.84 17.06 -14.03
C TYR A 2 10.71 18.08 -14.08
N GLN A 3 10.06 18.30 -12.94
CA GLN A 3 8.94 19.22 -12.79
C GLN A 3 9.27 20.26 -11.72
N ALA A 4 9.25 21.55 -12.06
CA ALA A 4 9.41 22.61 -11.07
C ALA A 4 8.20 22.63 -10.13
N LEU A 5 8.45 22.64 -8.83
CA LEU A 5 7.43 22.64 -7.78
C LEU A 5 7.37 24.02 -7.13
N GLY A 6 6.14 24.54 -6.99
CA GLY A 6 5.90 25.89 -6.47
C GLY A 6 5.97 25.96 -4.96
N THR A 7 4.88 25.60 -4.30
CA THR A 7 4.74 25.74 -2.85
C THR A 7 5.29 24.53 -2.09
N VAL A 8 5.57 24.70 -0.78
CA VAL A 8 5.91 23.58 0.12
C VAL A 8 4.83 22.49 0.08
N GLU A 9 3.56 22.87 -0.02
CA GLU A 9 2.46 21.92 -0.10
C GLU A 9 2.46 21.13 -1.42
N ASP A 10 2.81 21.76 -2.55
CA ASP A 10 2.97 21.04 -3.83
C ASP A 10 4.14 20.03 -3.74
N GLN A 11 5.20 20.38 -3.01
CA GLN A 11 6.37 19.52 -2.79
C GLN A 11 6.01 18.30 -1.94
N LYS A 12 5.24 18.49 -0.86
CA LYS A 12 4.73 17.38 -0.04
C LYS A 12 3.80 16.46 -0.81
N ARG A 13 2.87 17.02 -1.59
CA ARG A 13 1.98 16.25 -2.47
C ARG A 13 2.77 15.45 -3.49
N TRP A 14 3.78 16.06 -4.11
CA TRP A 14 4.65 15.35 -5.05
C TRP A 14 5.33 14.14 -4.39
N LEU A 15 5.86 14.30 -3.17
CA LEU A 15 6.48 13.21 -2.41
C LEU A 15 5.50 12.07 -2.12
N ALA A 16 4.26 12.40 -1.76
CA ALA A 16 3.22 11.43 -1.45
C ALA A 16 2.68 10.71 -2.70
N GLU A 17 2.73 11.36 -3.87
CA GLU A 17 2.11 10.84 -5.10
C GLU A 17 3.08 10.19 -6.08
N TYR A 18 4.28 10.77 -6.26
CA TYR A 18 5.16 10.41 -7.36
C TYR A 18 6.57 10.06 -6.90
N GLY A 19 7.07 10.68 -5.84
CA GLY A 19 8.35 10.32 -5.23
C GLY A 19 9.29 11.50 -5.03
N PRO A 20 10.63 11.30 -5.09
CA PRO A 20 11.61 12.23 -4.55
C PRO A 20 11.62 13.60 -5.24
N VAL A 21 12.05 14.59 -4.45
CA VAL A 21 12.19 15.99 -4.86
C VAL A 21 13.66 16.42 -4.72
N VAL A 22 14.24 16.96 -5.77
CA VAL A 22 15.58 17.57 -5.73
C VAL A 22 15.48 18.92 -5.04
N ALA A 23 16.23 19.09 -3.95
CA ALA A 23 16.35 20.35 -3.23
C ALA A 23 17.79 20.86 -3.30
N THR A 24 17.92 22.17 -3.49
CA THR A 24 19.18 22.89 -3.31
C THR A 24 19.05 23.71 -2.03
N PHE A 25 20.11 23.80 -1.24
CA PHE A 25 20.15 24.60 -0.02
C PHE A 25 21.54 25.18 0.21
N GLN A 26 21.64 26.17 1.09
CA GLN A 26 22.91 26.74 1.48
C GLN A 26 23.61 25.78 2.46
N LEU A 27 24.81 25.33 2.11
CA LEU A 27 25.59 24.46 2.96
C LEU A 27 26.26 25.27 4.06
N TYR A 28 26.05 24.86 5.30
CA TYR A 28 26.74 25.37 6.47
C TYR A 28 27.70 24.32 7.03
N ALA A 29 28.81 24.78 7.60
CA ALA A 29 29.90 23.91 8.06
C ALA A 29 29.45 22.90 9.14
N ASP A 30 28.52 23.30 10.00
CA ASP A 30 27.99 22.47 11.09
C ASP A 30 27.10 21.31 10.64
N LEU A 31 26.53 21.37 9.42
CA LEU A 31 25.82 20.22 8.84
C LEU A 31 26.76 19.01 8.69
N GLY A 32 28.03 19.24 8.38
CA GLY A 32 29.01 18.17 8.19
C GLY A 32 29.16 17.25 9.42
N SER A 33 28.95 17.80 10.61
CA SER A 33 29.02 17.10 11.90
C SER A 33 27.65 16.77 12.51
N TRP A 34 26.55 17.06 11.81
CA TRP A 34 25.22 16.78 12.36
C TRP A 34 24.99 15.28 12.49
N THR A 35 24.41 14.88 13.62
CA THR A 35 23.93 13.54 13.92
C THR A 35 22.57 13.66 14.59
N ARG A 36 21.65 12.74 14.33
CA ARG A 36 20.35 12.74 14.99
C ARG A 36 20.51 12.38 16.47
N GLY A 37 20.05 13.27 17.34
CA GLY A 37 19.98 13.04 18.79
C GLY A 37 18.56 13.21 19.30
N GLU A 38 18.30 12.77 20.54
CA GLU A 38 17.00 12.96 21.20
C GLU A 38 16.65 14.44 21.40
N GLU A 39 17.64 15.27 21.76
CA GLU A 39 17.47 16.72 21.95
C GLU A 39 17.54 17.52 20.64
N THR A 40 18.21 16.96 19.62
CA THR A 40 18.43 17.59 18.32
C THR A 40 17.98 16.67 17.17
N PRO A 41 16.69 16.28 17.13
CA PRO A 41 16.19 15.35 16.12
C PRO A 41 16.14 15.96 14.72
N VAL A 42 16.21 17.30 14.62
CA VAL A 42 16.10 18.08 13.38
C VAL A 42 17.30 19.03 13.28
N TYR A 43 17.94 19.06 12.12
CA TYR A 43 19.00 20.01 11.79
C TYR A 43 18.45 21.44 11.65
N LYS A 44 19.10 22.36 12.35
CA LYS A 44 18.96 23.81 12.23
C LYS A 44 20.36 24.42 12.22
N VAL A 45 20.56 25.51 11.48
CA VAL A 45 21.87 26.16 11.41
C VAL A 45 22.22 26.72 12.79
N SER A 46 23.38 26.32 13.31
CA SER A 46 23.91 26.81 14.57
C SER A 46 24.27 28.28 14.44
N ASN A 47 24.04 29.04 15.51
CA ASN A 47 24.39 30.45 15.53
C ASN A 47 25.92 30.62 15.35
N GLY A 48 26.32 31.44 14.38
CA GLY A 48 27.73 31.64 14.03
C GLY A 48 28.34 30.58 13.09
N SER A 49 27.55 29.60 12.62
CA SER A 49 28.00 28.68 11.56
C SER A 49 28.32 29.44 10.28
N THR A 50 29.36 28.99 9.57
CA THR A 50 29.81 29.63 8.32
C THR A 50 29.30 28.84 7.12
N THR A 51 29.02 29.55 6.03
CA THR A 51 28.59 28.91 4.79
C THR A 51 29.77 28.39 3.99
N SER A 52 29.61 27.20 3.41
CA SER A 52 30.59 26.52 2.54
C SER A 52 30.12 26.50 1.07
N GLY A 53 29.12 27.31 0.71
CA GLY A 53 28.52 27.36 -0.62
C GLY A 53 27.13 26.74 -0.66
N ASN A 54 26.77 26.17 -1.81
CA ASN A 54 25.46 25.53 -2.04
C ASN A 54 25.63 24.02 -2.13
N HIS A 55 24.61 23.26 -1.73
CA HIS A 55 24.57 21.81 -1.86
C HIS A 55 23.23 21.33 -2.40
N ILE A 56 23.22 20.12 -2.96
CA ILE A 56 22.04 19.48 -3.55
C ILE A 56 21.85 18.12 -2.89
N ALA A 57 20.60 17.82 -2.52
CA ALA A 57 20.21 16.52 -1.98
C ALA A 57 18.79 16.16 -2.40
N LEU A 58 18.38 14.92 -2.14
CA LEU A 58 17.03 14.43 -2.41
C LEU A 58 16.19 14.52 -1.15
N VAL A 59 15.09 15.23 -1.21
CA VAL A 59 13.98 15.11 -0.26
C VAL A 59 13.22 13.83 -0.63
N VAL A 60 13.03 12.96 0.35
CA VAL A 60 12.39 11.64 0.19
C VAL A 60 11.18 11.46 1.10
N GLY A 61 10.86 12.48 1.90
CA GLY A 61 9.72 12.51 2.79
C GLY A 61 9.69 13.82 3.57
N TYR A 62 8.71 13.93 4.46
CA TYR A 62 8.52 15.08 5.32
C TYR A 62 7.86 14.62 6.62
N ASP A 63 8.04 15.39 7.68
CA ASP A 63 7.44 15.15 8.98
C ASP A 63 6.93 16.49 9.53
N ASP A 64 5.62 16.68 9.52
CA ASP A 64 4.99 17.91 9.99
C ASP A 64 4.96 18.02 11.52
N GLY A 65 5.06 16.90 12.25
CA GLY A 65 5.23 16.90 13.70
C GLY A 65 6.60 17.42 14.11
N LEU A 66 7.64 17.11 13.32
CA LEU A 66 8.99 17.63 13.49
C LEU A 66 9.23 18.97 12.76
N GLY A 67 8.35 19.35 11.83
CA GLY A 67 8.53 20.53 10.98
C GLY A 67 9.76 20.40 10.06
N ALA A 68 9.97 19.22 9.47
CA ALA A 68 11.21 18.90 8.77
C ALA A 68 11.02 18.13 7.46
N TRP A 69 11.87 18.43 6.48
CA TRP A 69 12.11 17.60 5.31
C TRP A 69 12.97 16.40 5.70
N ILE A 70 12.65 15.21 5.20
CA ILE A 70 13.51 14.03 5.33
C ILE A 70 14.35 13.94 4.06
N MET A 71 15.65 14.12 4.18
CA MET A 71 16.56 14.21 3.02
C MET A 71 17.59 13.10 3.04
N LYS A 72 17.79 12.44 1.90
CA LYS A 72 18.89 11.51 1.64
C LYS A 72 20.09 12.29 1.11
N ASN A 73 21.22 12.17 1.81
CA ASN A 73 22.45 12.87 1.45
C ASN A 73 23.44 11.95 0.71
N SER A 74 24.35 12.57 -0.05
CA SER A 74 25.35 11.87 -0.89
C SER A 74 26.62 11.47 -0.12
N TRP A 75 26.71 11.75 1.17
CA TRP A 75 27.90 11.48 2.00
C TRP A 75 27.94 10.07 2.59
N GLY A 76 27.01 9.21 2.18
CA GLY A 76 26.99 7.79 2.54
C GLY A 76 26.30 7.50 3.87
N PRO A 77 26.13 6.20 4.19
CA PRO A 77 25.31 5.76 5.32
C PRO A 77 25.95 6.03 6.70
N ASN A 78 27.23 6.37 6.77
CA ASN A 78 27.92 6.64 8.04
C ASN A 78 27.76 8.09 8.54
N TRP A 79 27.07 8.94 7.77
CA TRP A 79 26.84 10.34 8.11
C TRP A 79 25.39 10.57 8.57
N GLY A 80 25.17 11.54 9.45
CA GLY A 80 23.82 11.94 9.86
C GLY A 80 23.07 10.81 10.56
N ASP A 81 21.82 10.58 10.14
CA ASP A 81 20.99 9.45 10.55
C ASP A 81 21.01 8.39 9.44
N LYS A 82 22.03 7.52 9.44
CA LYS A 82 22.20 6.45 8.44
C LYS A 82 22.20 6.96 6.99
N GLY A 83 22.77 8.14 6.75
CA GLY A 83 22.80 8.83 5.46
C GLY A 83 21.65 9.80 5.21
N PHE A 84 20.74 9.96 6.18
CA PHE A 84 19.62 10.89 6.12
C PHE A 84 19.80 12.08 7.07
N VAL A 85 19.03 13.13 6.82
CA VAL A 85 18.87 14.28 7.72
C VAL A 85 17.42 14.71 7.77
N TYR A 86 16.94 15.02 8.97
CA TYR A 86 15.69 15.73 9.18
C TYR A 86 16.04 17.22 9.16
N PHE A 87 15.74 17.88 8.05
CA PHE A 87 16.15 19.25 7.77
C PHE A 87 14.99 20.20 8.03
N ALA A 88 15.11 21.14 8.96
CA ALA A 88 14.00 22.03 9.32
C ALA A 88 13.44 22.78 8.10
N TYR A 89 12.12 22.94 8.04
CA TYR A 89 11.48 23.80 7.03
C TYR A 89 12.00 25.23 7.13
N GLY A 90 12.17 25.89 5.98
CA GLY A 90 12.66 27.27 5.85
C GLY A 90 14.15 27.45 6.13
N GLU A 91 14.84 26.42 6.63
CA GLU A 91 16.23 26.52 7.07
C GLU A 91 17.19 26.58 5.88
N ALA A 92 18.31 27.29 6.04
CA ALA A 92 19.38 27.37 5.04
C ALA A 92 18.88 27.68 3.61
N ASN A 93 17.80 28.46 3.51
CA ASN A 93 17.14 28.85 2.27
C ASN A 93 16.60 27.69 1.40
N ILE A 94 16.39 26.49 1.97
CA ILE A 94 15.92 25.30 1.24
C ILE A 94 14.54 25.51 0.59
N ASP A 95 13.66 26.29 1.23
CA ASP A 95 12.32 26.60 0.73
C ASP A 95 12.26 27.91 -0.06
N GLY A 96 13.35 28.67 -0.07
CA GLY A 96 13.48 29.89 -0.89
C GLY A 96 13.93 29.62 -2.32
N TRP A 97 14.44 28.43 -2.61
CA TRP A 97 14.83 27.99 -3.96
C TRP A 97 13.83 27.01 -4.55
N THR A 98 13.67 27.06 -5.87
CA THR A 98 12.81 26.13 -6.61
C THR A 98 13.31 24.70 -6.41
N LYS A 99 12.40 23.83 -6.00
CA LYS A 99 12.63 22.38 -5.95
C LYS A 99 12.07 21.71 -7.20
N TYR A 100 12.64 20.57 -7.55
CA TYR A 100 12.25 19.83 -8.76
C TYR A 100 11.82 18.41 -8.41
N GLY A 101 10.57 18.07 -8.71
CA GLY A 101 10.08 16.70 -8.65
C GLY A 101 10.62 15.87 -9.82
N ILE A 102 10.88 14.58 -9.58
CA ILE A 102 11.36 13.65 -10.62
C ILE A 102 10.27 12.61 -10.90
N THR A 103 9.98 12.38 -12.19
CA THR A 103 9.12 11.27 -12.68
C THR A 103 9.94 10.15 -13.31
N ASN A 104 9.32 8.99 -13.56
CA ASN A 104 9.97 7.79 -14.09
C ASN A 104 11.10 7.30 -13.18
N VAL A 105 10.84 7.39 -11.88
CA VAL A 105 11.72 6.86 -10.84
C VAL A 105 11.05 5.64 -10.25
N ASN A 106 11.82 4.72 -9.69
CA ASN A 106 11.25 3.71 -8.80
C ASN A 106 11.08 4.39 -7.44
N PRO A 107 9.89 4.90 -7.09
CA PRO A 107 9.76 5.67 -5.88
C PRO A 107 9.73 4.71 -4.69
N ASP A 108 9.83 5.30 -3.52
CA ASP A 108 9.71 4.61 -2.25
C ASP A 108 8.49 3.67 -2.22
N PRO A 109 8.60 2.38 -1.84
CA PRO A 109 7.46 1.47 -1.84
C PRO A 109 6.25 1.95 -1.03
N TRP A 110 6.43 2.84 -0.04
CA TRP A 110 5.33 3.48 0.68
C TRP A 110 4.56 4.50 -0.14
N SER A 111 5.18 5.12 -1.13
CA SER A 111 4.49 5.96 -2.13
C SER A 111 3.76 5.13 -3.19
N ARG A 112 3.97 3.80 -3.22
CA ARG A 112 3.36 2.86 -4.17
C ARG A 112 2.07 2.23 -3.62
N LYS A 113 1.39 2.89 -2.68
CA LYS A 113 0.14 2.43 -2.02
C LYS A 113 -0.98 2.01 -2.99
N ARG A 114 -0.98 2.56 -4.21
CA ARG A 114 -1.99 2.29 -5.25
C ARG A 114 -1.65 1.08 -6.13
N HIS A 115 -0.39 0.65 -6.09
CA HIS A 115 0.16 -0.42 -6.92
C HIS A 115 0.08 -1.80 -6.27
N GLN A 116 -0.56 -1.90 -5.12
CA GLN A 116 -0.61 -3.13 -4.35
C GLN A 116 -1.91 -3.22 -3.58
N SER A 117 -2.46 -4.43 -3.50
CA SER A 117 -3.60 -4.73 -2.65
C SER A 117 -3.60 -6.20 -2.27
N GLY A 118 -4.26 -6.50 -1.16
CA GLY A 118 -4.40 -7.83 -0.61
C GLY A 118 -3.26 -8.21 0.31
N SER A 119 -2.97 -9.49 0.36
CA SER A 119 -2.01 -10.09 1.30
C SER A 119 -0.54 -9.82 0.97
N MET A 120 -0.24 -9.18 -0.17
CA MET A 120 1.13 -8.95 -0.62
C MET A 120 1.40 -7.48 -0.94
N MET A 121 2.58 -7.01 -0.58
CA MET A 121 3.09 -5.69 -0.95
C MET A 121 4.58 -5.74 -1.30
N GLN A 122 5.06 -4.78 -2.11
CA GLN A 122 6.50 -4.60 -2.32
C GLN A 122 7.10 -3.83 -1.14
N SER A 123 8.24 -4.32 -0.63
CA SER A 123 9.04 -3.68 0.41
C SER A 123 10.28 -2.98 -0.14
N GLY A 124 10.82 -2.06 0.66
CA GLY A 124 12.00 -1.25 0.35
C GLY A 124 13.30 -1.81 0.90
N ASN A 125 13.26 -2.90 1.66
CA ASN A 125 14.43 -3.62 2.14
C ASN A 125 15.16 -4.38 1.00
N GLY A 126 16.38 -4.84 1.32
CA GLY A 126 17.25 -5.59 0.40
C GLY A 126 18.09 -4.71 -0.54
N GLU A 127 19.12 -5.30 -1.15
CA GLU A 127 20.09 -4.60 -2.02
C GLU A 127 19.42 -4.00 -3.27
N THR A 128 18.36 -4.64 -3.76
CA THR A 128 17.68 -4.24 -4.99
C THR A 128 16.42 -3.43 -4.74
N HIS A 129 15.96 -3.29 -3.49
CA HIS A 129 14.69 -2.63 -3.13
C HIS A 129 13.47 -3.21 -3.86
N ARG A 130 13.44 -4.55 -3.99
CA ARG A 130 12.44 -5.34 -4.74
C ARG A 130 12.01 -6.59 -3.98
N ASN A 131 12.03 -6.50 -2.67
CA ASN A 131 11.52 -7.56 -1.84
C ASN A 131 9.99 -7.50 -1.81
N PHE A 132 9.36 -8.58 -1.38
CA PHE A 132 7.92 -8.61 -1.14
C PHE A 132 7.64 -9.05 0.29
N GLU A 133 6.66 -8.43 0.91
CA GLU A 133 6.04 -8.89 2.14
C GLU A 133 4.73 -9.57 1.81
N LEU A 134 4.50 -10.73 2.40
CA LEU A 134 3.32 -11.55 2.21
C LEU A 134 2.78 -11.99 3.57
N LEU A 135 1.49 -11.80 3.81
CA LEU A 135 0.81 -12.32 4.99
C LEU A 135 -0.02 -13.53 4.61
N LEU A 136 0.11 -14.59 5.40
CA LEU A 136 -0.60 -15.84 5.19
C LEU A 136 -1.34 -16.26 6.47
N ALA A 137 -2.64 -16.48 6.41
CA ALA A 137 -3.44 -16.89 7.57
C ALA A 137 -2.94 -18.21 8.19
N SER A 138 -2.87 -18.28 9.51
CA SER A 138 -2.34 -19.42 10.25
C SER A 138 -3.39 -20.03 11.16
N ASN A 139 -3.67 -21.33 10.95
CA ASN A 139 -4.61 -22.10 11.75
C ASN A 139 -3.94 -22.98 12.82
N ASN A 140 -2.63 -22.81 13.06
CA ASN A 140 -1.94 -23.61 14.07
C ASN A 140 -2.61 -23.43 15.44
N SER A 141 -2.98 -24.56 16.05
CA SER A 141 -3.88 -24.74 17.19
C SER A 141 -3.34 -24.25 18.54
N ALA A 142 -2.48 -23.24 18.53
CA ALA A 142 -1.91 -22.59 19.72
C ALA A 142 -2.17 -21.06 19.76
N GLY A 143 -3.12 -20.53 18.98
CA GLY A 143 -3.63 -19.16 19.20
C GLY A 143 -4.01 -18.30 18.00
N GLY A 144 -4.28 -18.86 16.81
CA GLY A 144 -4.79 -18.09 15.65
C GLY A 144 -3.84 -17.01 15.12
N GLY A 145 -4.21 -16.28 14.05
CA GLY A 145 -3.43 -15.16 13.50
C GLY A 145 -2.84 -15.41 12.10
N PHE A 146 -1.66 -14.86 11.82
CA PHE A 146 -1.03 -14.92 10.49
C PHE A 146 0.49 -15.11 10.55
N VAL A 147 1.05 -15.63 9.47
CA VAL A 147 2.48 -15.72 9.21
C VAL A 147 2.88 -14.58 8.28
N HIS A 148 3.93 -13.87 8.65
CA HIS A 148 4.56 -12.88 7.80
C HIS A 148 5.76 -13.53 7.11
N VAL A 149 5.70 -13.58 5.79
CA VAL A 149 6.71 -14.14 4.90
C VAL A 149 7.32 -13.01 4.08
N GLU A 150 8.64 -13.03 3.90
CA GLU A 150 9.37 -12.10 3.06
C GLU A 150 10.00 -12.83 1.86
N ARG A 151 10.03 -12.18 0.69
CA ARG A 151 10.81 -12.62 -0.48
C ARG A 151 11.99 -11.71 -0.68
N ASP A 152 13.19 -12.28 -0.73
CA ASP A 152 14.39 -11.54 -1.10
C ASP A 152 14.46 -11.36 -2.63
N GLY A 153 14.48 -10.11 -3.08
CA GLY A 153 14.45 -9.73 -4.49
C GLY A 153 15.73 -10.03 -5.27
N SER A 154 16.84 -10.32 -4.57
CA SER A 154 18.13 -10.68 -5.20
C SER A 154 18.23 -12.19 -5.45
N SER A 155 17.85 -12.99 -4.46
CA SER A 155 17.92 -14.46 -4.51
C SER A 155 16.63 -15.12 -4.99
N GLY A 156 15.50 -14.42 -4.91
CA GLY A 156 14.17 -14.90 -5.23
C GLY A 156 13.54 -15.82 -4.19
N LEU A 157 14.19 -16.01 -3.04
CA LEU A 157 13.81 -16.96 -2.01
C LEU A 157 12.79 -16.38 -1.03
N TRP A 158 11.84 -17.21 -0.62
CA TRP A 158 10.84 -16.89 0.40
C TRP A 158 11.26 -17.43 1.78
N SER A 159 11.06 -16.64 2.82
CA SER A 159 11.40 -16.99 4.21
C SER A 159 10.34 -16.46 5.18
N VAL A 160 10.08 -17.19 6.27
CA VAL A 160 9.25 -16.71 7.37
C VAL A 160 10.03 -15.65 8.14
N ALA A 161 9.46 -14.44 8.21
CA ALA A 161 9.97 -13.31 8.97
C ALA A 161 9.44 -13.32 10.41
N SER A 162 8.13 -13.57 10.58
CA SER A 162 7.53 -13.73 11.91
C SER A 162 6.26 -14.57 11.87
N ARG A 163 5.91 -15.17 13.01
CA ARG A 163 4.61 -15.82 13.24
C ARG A 163 3.89 -15.01 14.29
N VAL A 164 2.69 -14.55 13.96
CA VAL A 164 1.86 -13.70 14.83
C VAL A 164 0.75 -14.57 15.39
N GLY A 165 0.70 -14.68 16.72
CA GLY A 165 -0.15 -15.64 17.43
C GLY A 165 -0.75 -15.08 18.71
N GLU A 166 -1.64 -14.10 18.58
CA GLU A 166 -2.53 -13.67 19.67
C GLU A 166 -3.88 -13.21 19.07
N GLY A 167 -4.85 -14.10 18.91
CA GLY A 167 -6.18 -13.72 18.43
C GLY A 167 -6.97 -14.87 17.82
N SER A 168 -8.09 -14.54 17.16
CA SER A 168 -8.86 -15.51 16.39
C SER A 168 -8.21 -15.76 15.02
N ALA A 169 -8.44 -16.93 14.42
CA ALA A 169 -7.93 -17.22 13.08
C ALA A 169 -8.59 -16.29 12.03
N PRO A 170 -7.83 -15.78 11.04
CA PRO A 170 -8.41 -15.06 9.92
C PRO A 170 -9.35 -15.94 9.10
N VAL A 171 -10.49 -15.37 8.70
CA VAL A 171 -11.32 -15.92 7.64
C VAL A 171 -10.71 -15.50 6.30
N GLY A 172 -10.10 -16.46 5.60
CA GLY A 172 -9.31 -16.25 4.37
C GLY A 172 -7.97 -15.57 4.65
N GLN A 173 -7.51 -14.68 3.76
CA GLN A 173 -6.20 -14.04 3.90
C GLN A 173 -6.28 -12.61 4.45
N PRO A 174 -5.36 -12.21 5.34
CA PRO A 174 -5.22 -10.82 5.76
C PRO A 174 -4.78 -9.92 4.61
N VAL A 175 -5.16 -8.65 4.69
CA VAL A 175 -4.66 -7.58 3.82
C VAL A 175 -3.48 -6.90 4.49
N ILE A 176 -2.42 -6.59 3.75
CA ILE A 176 -1.26 -5.81 4.21
C ILE A 176 -1.16 -4.50 3.44
N VAL A 177 -0.82 -3.41 4.13
CA VAL A 177 -0.53 -2.11 3.52
C VAL A 177 0.58 -1.39 4.27
N GLY A 178 1.47 -0.71 3.55
CA GLY A 178 2.42 0.22 4.15
C GLY A 178 1.73 1.52 4.55
N THR A 179 1.99 2.04 5.74
CA THR A 179 1.40 3.29 6.23
C THR A 179 2.40 4.44 6.21
N SER A 180 1.93 5.68 6.02
CA SER A 180 2.77 6.87 6.16
C SER A 180 3.28 7.09 7.61
N SER A 181 2.59 6.55 8.61
CA SER A 181 2.93 6.69 10.03
C SER A 181 4.12 5.81 10.38
N ASN A 182 5.28 6.42 10.66
CA ASN A 182 6.55 5.73 10.92
C ASN A 182 7.00 4.74 9.84
N ARG A 183 6.34 4.71 8.68
CA ARG A 183 6.50 3.67 7.67
C ARG A 183 6.18 2.26 8.20
N ASP A 184 5.37 2.17 9.24
CA ASP A 184 4.92 0.90 9.80
C ASP A 184 3.97 0.20 8.82
N LEU A 185 3.89 -1.13 8.91
CA LEU A 185 2.94 -1.92 8.11
C LEU A 185 1.65 -2.07 8.90
N ALA A 186 0.51 -1.98 8.22
CA ALA A 186 -0.78 -2.34 8.79
C ALA A 186 -1.25 -3.66 8.19
N ALA A 187 -1.86 -4.50 9.01
CA ALA A 187 -2.56 -5.69 8.58
C ALA A 187 -4.01 -5.67 9.08
N VAL A 188 -4.93 -6.10 8.24
CA VAL A 188 -6.35 -6.17 8.58
C VAL A 188 -6.94 -7.49 8.08
N PHE A 189 -7.74 -8.13 8.94
CA PHE A 189 -8.49 -9.32 8.57
C PHE A 189 -9.83 -9.38 9.30
N VAL A 190 -10.73 -10.21 8.80
CA VAL A 190 -11.96 -10.59 9.51
C VAL A 190 -11.69 -11.91 10.20
N ASP A 191 -12.08 -12.03 11.47
CA ASP A 191 -11.94 -13.26 12.23
C ASP A 191 -13.21 -14.12 12.25
N GLU A 192 -13.12 -15.33 12.82
CA GLU A 192 -14.27 -16.26 12.94
C GLU A 192 -15.43 -15.71 13.77
N SER A 193 -15.21 -14.64 14.56
CA SER A 193 -16.23 -13.94 15.33
C SER A 193 -16.81 -12.73 14.59
N GLN A 194 -16.59 -12.64 13.26
CA GLN A 194 -17.06 -11.53 12.42
C GLN A 194 -16.52 -10.17 12.88
N THR A 195 -15.32 -10.15 13.47
CA THR A 195 -14.65 -8.92 13.91
C THR A 195 -13.56 -8.52 12.93
N LEU A 196 -13.51 -7.23 12.59
CA LEU A 196 -12.37 -6.66 11.87
C LEU A 196 -11.21 -6.39 12.84
N GLU A 197 -10.16 -7.17 12.69
CA GLU A 197 -8.92 -7.12 13.46
C GLU A 197 -7.91 -6.22 12.75
N GLN A 198 -7.38 -5.21 13.45
CA GLN A 198 -6.32 -4.34 12.93
C GLN A 198 -5.03 -4.55 13.70
N TRP A 199 -3.94 -4.69 12.96
CA TRP A 199 -2.60 -4.96 13.46
C TRP A 199 -1.60 -3.98 12.86
N SER A 200 -0.56 -3.65 13.61
CA SER A 200 0.55 -2.83 13.15
C SER A 200 1.87 -3.55 13.37
N TYR A 201 2.73 -3.53 12.36
CA TYR A 201 4.12 -3.93 12.47
C TYR A 201 4.99 -2.70 12.67
N SER A 202 5.54 -2.57 13.88
CA SER A 202 6.53 -1.54 14.15
C SER A 202 7.84 -1.89 13.46
N GLN A 203 8.23 -1.09 12.47
CA GLN A 203 9.53 -1.25 11.80
C GLN A 203 10.70 -1.04 12.77
N ALA A 204 10.54 -0.09 13.68
CA ALA A 204 11.56 0.25 14.68
C ALA A 204 11.76 -0.89 15.69
N ASN A 205 10.65 -1.47 16.19
CA ASN A 205 10.71 -2.53 17.22
C ASN A 205 10.77 -3.93 16.61
N LYS A 206 10.50 -4.06 15.31
CA LYS A 206 10.41 -5.32 14.56
C LYS A 206 9.34 -6.29 15.10
N THR A 207 8.21 -5.77 15.55
CA THR A 207 7.15 -6.55 16.20
C THR A 207 5.76 -6.17 15.69
N TRP A 208 4.91 -7.18 15.54
CA TRP A 208 3.48 -7.01 15.32
C TRP A 208 2.75 -6.76 16.65
N MET A 209 1.74 -5.90 16.62
CA MET A 209 0.83 -5.66 17.74
C MET A 209 -0.60 -5.43 17.24
N GLN A 210 -1.58 -5.98 17.94
CA GLN A 210 -2.99 -5.66 17.70
C GLN A 210 -3.24 -4.20 18.13
N VAL A 211 -3.82 -3.40 17.25
CA VAL A 211 -4.06 -1.96 17.48
C VAL A 211 -5.55 -1.63 17.65
N SER A 212 -6.44 -2.37 17.01
CA SER A 212 -7.88 -2.11 17.09
C SER A 212 -8.71 -3.34 16.72
N ARG A 213 -9.96 -3.36 17.19
CA ARG A 213 -11.00 -4.33 16.82
C ARG A 213 -12.27 -3.55 16.51
N ILE A 214 -12.91 -3.85 15.39
CA ILE A 214 -14.20 -3.27 15.00
C ILE A 214 -15.21 -4.42 14.95
N GLU A 215 -16.14 -4.40 15.90
CA GLU A 215 -17.22 -5.36 16.04
C GLU A 215 -18.48 -4.80 15.35
N ASP A 216 -18.96 -5.49 14.32
CA ASP A 216 -20.27 -5.30 13.69
C ASP A 216 -20.82 -6.71 13.43
N GLU A 217 -22.01 -7.00 13.99
CA GLU A 217 -22.61 -8.34 14.05
C GLU A 217 -22.90 -8.97 12.67
N GLU A 218 -22.68 -8.24 11.58
CA GLU A 218 -22.94 -8.72 10.23
C GLU A 218 -21.71 -8.78 9.32
N ILE A 219 -20.47 -8.50 9.77
CA ILE A 219 -19.30 -8.58 8.86
C ILE A 219 -19.09 -10.03 8.36
N ASP A 220 -19.08 -10.22 7.05
CA ASP A 220 -19.13 -11.56 6.44
C ASP A 220 -18.41 -11.61 5.08
N GLY A 221 -17.33 -10.84 4.92
CA GLY A 221 -16.55 -10.84 3.68
C GLY A 221 -15.10 -10.46 3.90
N PHE A 222 -14.30 -10.59 2.85
CA PHE A 222 -12.89 -10.23 2.90
C PHE A 222 -12.72 -8.71 2.86
N PRO A 223 -11.89 -8.14 3.74
CA PRO A 223 -11.70 -6.70 3.78
C PRO A 223 -10.88 -6.21 2.59
N ALA A 224 -11.09 -4.95 2.24
CA ALA A 224 -10.22 -4.17 1.37
C ALA A 224 -9.67 -3.00 2.18
N VAL A 225 -8.36 -2.76 2.14
CA VAL A 225 -7.72 -1.72 2.94
C VAL A 225 -6.77 -0.89 2.10
N THR A 226 -6.79 0.42 2.31
CA THR A 226 -5.83 1.38 1.75
C THR A 226 -5.66 2.55 2.73
N GLN A 227 -4.69 3.42 2.47
CA GLN A 227 -4.54 4.68 3.16
C GLN A 227 -4.94 5.86 2.26
N ASP A 228 -5.77 6.78 2.76
CA ASP A 228 -6.10 8.01 2.07
C ASP A 228 -4.93 9.01 2.07
N ASP A 229 -5.18 10.22 1.60
CA ASP A 229 -4.14 11.25 1.50
C ASP A 229 -3.84 11.93 2.84
N ASP A 230 -4.74 11.81 3.81
CA ASP A 230 -4.60 12.35 5.17
C ASP A 230 -4.03 11.29 6.14
N SER A 231 -3.43 10.23 5.60
CA SER A 231 -2.84 9.13 6.38
C SER A 231 -3.84 8.26 7.15
N THR A 232 -5.13 8.35 6.85
CA THR A 232 -6.17 7.54 7.48
C THR A 232 -6.37 6.23 6.74
N LEU A 233 -6.50 5.12 7.48
CA LEU A 233 -6.88 3.84 6.89
C LEU A 233 -8.37 3.85 6.50
N LEU A 234 -8.64 3.50 5.25
CA LEU A 234 -9.97 3.25 4.73
C LEU A 234 -10.16 1.75 4.58
N MET A 235 -11.28 1.23 5.07
CA MET A 235 -11.64 -0.17 4.94
C MET A 235 -12.98 -0.33 4.26
N VAL A 236 -13.13 -1.36 3.45
CA VAL A 236 -14.41 -1.76 2.85
C VAL A 236 -14.62 -3.25 3.08
N VAL A 237 -15.82 -3.63 3.52
CA VAL A 237 -16.14 -5.03 3.77
C VAL A 237 -17.63 -5.32 3.51
N ARG A 238 -17.91 -6.54 3.04
CA ARG A 238 -19.28 -7.05 2.86
C ARG A 238 -19.88 -7.43 4.23
N HIS A 239 -21.18 -7.23 4.34
CA HIS A 239 -22.00 -7.71 5.45
C HIS A 239 -22.94 -8.86 5.02
N ALA A 240 -23.40 -9.64 5.99
CA ALA A 240 -24.24 -10.83 5.84
C ALA A 240 -25.58 -10.50 5.17
N ASP A 241 -26.10 -9.28 5.38
CA ASP A 241 -27.31 -8.76 4.71
C ASP A 241 -27.12 -8.49 3.19
N GLY A 242 -25.92 -8.71 2.67
CA GLY A 242 -25.56 -8.51 1.27
C GLY A 242 -25.23 -7.06 0.93
N THR A 243 -25.02 -6.20 1.92
CA THR A 243 -24.49 -4.84 1.71
C THR A 243 -22.97 -4.81 1.69
N LEU A 244 -22.44 -3.84 0.96
CA LEU A 244 -21.03 -3.45 1.03
C LEU A 244 -20.95 -2.12 1.75
N LYS A 245 -20.10 -2.02 2.78
CA LYS A 245 -19.95 -0.79 3.57
C LYS A 245 -18.48 -0.36 3.60
N GLU A 246 -18.27 0.95 3.53
CA GLU A 246 -17.03 1.57 3.98
C GLU A 246 -17.06 1.66 5.50
N VAL A 247 -15.97 1.25 6.15
CA VAL A 247 -15.78 1.20 7.60
C VAL A 247 -14.53 2.02 7.94
N SER A 248 -14.68 2.97 8.86
CA SER A 248 -13.55 3.71 9.43
C SER A 248 -13.41 3.39 10.92
N PRO A 249 -12.18 3.33 11.46
CA PRO A 249 -11.99 3.14 12.88
C PRO A 249 -12.63 4.30 13.66
N PRO A 250 -13.13 4.06 14.88
CA PRO A 250 -13.75 5.10 15.69
C PRO A 250 -12.74 6.21 16.01
N VAL A 251 -13.15 7.47 15.82
CA VAL A 251 -12.35 8.61 16.26
C VAL A 251 -12.48 8.72 17.78
N MET A 252 -11.39 8.43 18.50
CA MET A 252 -11.32 8.68 19.94
C MET A 252 -11.06 10.17 20.19
N SER A 253 -12.12 10.91 20.53
CA SER A 253 -12.01 12.27 21.09
C SER A 253 -12.14 12.20 22.61
N PRO A 254 -11.42 13.02 23.39
CA PRO A 254 -11.52 13.05 24.86
C PRO A 254 -12.94 13.34 25.39
N TYR A 255 -13.88 13.70 24.52
CA TYR A 255 -15.26 14.04 24.88
C TYR A 255 -16.33 13.18 24.17
N ARG A 256 -15.96 12.32 23.20
CA ARG A 256 -16.93 11.50 22.45
C ARG A 256 -16.27 10.29 21.78
N VAL A 257 -16.91 9.13 21.88
CA VAL A 257 -16.69 7.99 20.97
C VAL A 257 -17.56 8.25 19.74
N VAL A 258 -16.93 8.48 18.58
CA VAL A 258 -17.65 8.48 17.30
C VAL A 258 -17.72 7.01 16.86
N ALA A 259 -18.93 6.44 16.79
CA ALA A 259 -19.14 5.11 16.21
C ALA A 259 -18.53 5.05 14.80
N ALA A 260 -18.10 3.86 14.36
CA ALA A 260 -17.57 3.67 13.03
C ALA A 260 -18.49 4.32 11.98
N VAL A 261 -17.89 5.04 11.03
CA VAL A 261 -18.66 5.60 9.92
C VAL A 261 -18.97 4.46 8.97
N GLU A 262 -20.24 4.07 8.91
CA GLU A 262 -20.74 3.14 7.90
C GLU A 262 -21.37 3.92 6.76
N ALA A 263 -20.65 4.03 5.64
CA ALA A 263 -21.24 4.49 4.39
C ALA A 263 -21.59 3.28 3.53
N ARG A 264 -22.89 3.07 3.28
CA ARG A 264 -23.36 2.01 2.38
C ARG A 264 -22.92 2.30 0.95
N ILE A 265 -22.21 1.35 0.35
CA ILE A 265 -21.67 1.43 -1.02
C ILE A 265 -22.64 0.76 -2.00
N GLY A 266 -23.12 -0.44 -1.67
CA GLY A 266 -23.93 -1.26 -2.56
C GLY A 266 -24.75 -2.33 -1.85
N THR A 267 -25.57 -3.04 -2.62
CA THR A 267 -26.43 -4.15 -2.19
C THR A 267 -26.33 -5.33 -3.14
N ASN A 268 -26.84 -6.48 -2.70
CA ASN A 268 -26.80 -7.73 -3.45
C ASN A 268 -25.35 -8.16 -3.75
N ILE A 269 -24.47 -7.97 -2.78
CA ILE A 269 -23.06 -8.33 -2.84
C ILE A 269 -22.88 -9.69 -2.15
N THR A 270 -22.22 -10.62 -2.84
CA THR A 270 -21.89 -11.96 -2.32
C THR A 270 -20.45 -12.07 -1.86
N GLN A 271 -19.54 -11.30 -2.46
CA GLN A 271 -18.14 -11.24 -2.04
C GLN A 271 -17.59 -9.82 -2.14
N SER A 272 -16.92 -9.39 -1.07
CA SER A 272 -15.94 -8.29 -1.09
C SER A 272 -14.53 -8.88 -1.19
N GLY A 273 -13.55 -8.07 -1.55
CA GLY A 273 -12.15 -8.47 -1.67
C GLY A 273 -11.21 -7.26 -1.65
N PRO A 274 -9.89 -7.48 -1.66
CA PRO A 274 -8.91 -6.40 -1.64
C PRO A 274 -8.85 -5.67 -2.98
N SER A 275 -9.88 -4.87 -3.24
CA SER A 275 -10.08 -4.13 -4.47
C SER A 275 -10.22 -2.62 -4.24
N LEU A 276 -9.99 -2.15 -3.01
CA LEU A 276 -10.09 -0.73 -2.68
C LEU A 276 -8.83 0.02 -3.12
N VAL A 277 -9.01 1.02 -3.99
CA VAL A 277 -7.93 1.80 -4.58
C VAL A 277 -8.22 3.29 -4.41
N VAL A 278 -7.35 4.00 -3.69
CA VAL A 278 -7.27 5.47 -3.76
C VAL A 278 -6.47 5.80 -5.01
N SER A 279 -7.09 6.33 -6.06
CA SER A 279 -6.44 6.53 -7.36
C SER A 279 -5.87 7.93 -7.54
N ASN A 280 -5.08 8.15 -8.59
CA ASN A 280 -4.76 9.49 -9.09
C ASN A 280 -5.79 10.03 -10.13
N ILE A 281 -6.84 9.27 -10.45
CA ILE A 281 -7.83 9.65 -11.47
C ILE A 281 -8.67 10.82 -10.96
N GLY A 282 -8.74 11.90 -11.73
CA GLY A 282 -9.43 13.14 -11.36
C GLY A 282 -8.63 14.06 -10.42
N ARG A 283 -7.38 13.70 -10.08
CA ARG A 283 -6.51 14.50 -9.21
C ARG A 283 -5.74 15.56 -10.00
N ASP A 284 -5.74 16.78 -9.47
CA ASP A 284 -4.84 17.86 -9.82
C ASP A 284 -4.00 18.19 -8.58
N ILE A 285 -2.74 17.80 -8.60
CA ILE A 285 -1.82 17.98 -7.47
C ILE A 285 -1.62 19.45 -7.07
N TYR A 286 -1.80 20.38 -8.02
CA TYR A 286 -1.63 21.82 -7.81
C TYR A 286 -2.89 22.50 -7.29
N SER A 287 -4.01 21.76 -7.19
CA SER A 287 -5.26 22.26 -6.66
C SER A 287 -5.50 21.74 -5.25
N LYS A 288 -5.62 22.66 -4.29
CA LYS A 288 -5.85 22.28 -2.89
C LYS A 288 -7.16 21.55 -2.63
N SER A 289 -8.16 21.80 -3.47
CA SER A 289 -9.49 21.18 -3.37
C SER A 289 -9.63 19.91 -4.22
N SER A 290 -8.62 19.53 -4.99
CA SER A 290 -8.65 18.32 -5.79
C SER A 290 -8.29 17.09 -4.96
N SER A 291 -9.00 16.00 -5.22
CA SER A 291 -8.71 14.66 -4.71
C SER A 291 -8.81 13.68 -5.86
N GLY A 292 -8.05 12.58 -5.80
CA GLY A 292 -8.32 11.47 -6.69
C GLY A 292 -9.63 10.78 -6.33
N ASN A 293 -10.16 9.99 -7.26
CA ASN A 293 -11.29 9.11 -6.99
C ASN A 293 -10.86 7.88 -6.20
N ILE A 294 -11.77 7.36 -5.39
CA ILE A 294 -11.64 6.08 -4.69
C ILE A 294 -12.53 5.08 -5.43
N TYR A 295 -11.99 3.90 -5.70
CA TYR A 295 -12.68 2.82 -6.41
C TYR A 295 -12.70 1.56 -5.58
N VAL A 296 -13.75 0.77 -5.71
CA VAL A 296 -13.83 -0.60 -5.18
C VAL A 296 -14.64 -1.47 -6.13
N VAL A 297 -14.28 -2.74 -6.26
CA VAL A 297 -15.03 -3.73 -7.05
C VAL A 297 -15.50 -4.87 -6.15
N ALA A 298 -16.75 -5.29 -6.30
CA ALA A 298 -17.32 -6.40 -5.53
C ALA A 298 -18.11 -7.36 -6.43
N VAL A 299 -18.30 -8.60 -5.96
CA VAL A 299 -19.08 -9.62 -6.65
C VAL A 299 -20.55 -9.50 -6.27
N ARG A 300 -21.40 -9.48 -7.29
CA ARG A 300 -22.86 -9.43 -7.14
C ARG A 300 -23.45 -10.82 -7.01
N SER A 301 -24.67 -10.89 -6.48
CA SER A 301 -25.45 -12.13 -6.40
C SER A 301 -25.83 -12.75 -7.74
N ASP A 302 -25.68 -12.02 -8.84
CA ASP A 302 -25.84 -12.53 -10.20
C ASP A 302 -24.54 -13.07 -10.82
N GLY A 303 -23.46 -13.17 -10.02
CA GLY A 303 -22.17 -13.70 -10.44
C GLY A 303 -21.37 -12.77 -11.36
N ARG A 304 -21.66 -11.46 -11.33
CA ARG A 304 -20.92 -10.42 -12.07
C ARG A 304 -20.17 -9.50 -11.11
N LEU A 305 -19.16 -8.82 -11.63
CA LEU A 305 -18.44 -7.77 -10.90
C LEU A 305 -19.13 -6.43 -11.07
N GLN A 306 -19.04 -5.57 -10.06
CA GLN A 306 -19.51 -4.19 -10.14
C GLN A 306 -18.49 -3.22 -9.57
N LEU A 307 -18.19 -2.19 -10.35
CA LEU A 307 -17.39 -1.04 -9.93
C LEU A 307 -18.25 -0.08 -9.11
N PHE A 308 -17.68 0.43 -8.02
CA PHE A 308 -18.21 1.55 -7.26
C PHE A 308 -17.12 2.62 -7.13
N SER A 309 -17.52 3.89 -7.09
CA SER A 309 -16.58 4.99 -6.95
C SER A 309 -17.12 6.17 -6.16
N ARG A 310 -16.25 6.90 -5.47
CA ARG A 310 -16.53 8.23 -4.90
C ARG A 310 -15.33 9.17 -5.07
N PRO A 311 -15.52 10.50 -5.07
CA PRO A 311 -14.40 11.43 -4.89
C PRO A 311 -13.72 11.18 -3.54
N GLY A 312 -12.39 11.29 -3.48
CA GLY A 312 -11.63 11.08 -2.23
C GLY A 312 -12.04 12.03 -1.11
N ASN A 313 -12.36 13.28 -1.45
CA ASN A 313 -12.87 14.30 -0.53
C ASN A 313 -14.40 14.28 -0.34
N GLY A 314 -15.11 13.32 -0.94
CA GLY A 314 -16.56 13.17 -0.85
C GLY A 314 -16.95 11.88 -0.14
N THR A 315 -18.21 11.76 0.30
CA THR A 315 -18.70 10.57 1.03
C THR A 315 -19.74 9.75 0.27
N SER A 316 -20.22 10.26 -0.86
CA SER A 316 -21.28 9.61 -1.65
C SER A 316 -20.69 8.68 -2.71
N TRP A 317 -21.01 7.39 -2.58
CA TRP A 317 -20.65 6.37 -3.55
C TRP A 317 -21.62 6.34 -4.73
N SER A 318 -21.06 6.08 -5.92
CA SER A 318 -21.78 5.87 -7.17
C SER A 318 -21.55 4.45 -7.66
N ALA A 319 -22.64 3.79 -8.07
CA ALA A 319 -22.56 2.51 -8.76
C ALA A 319 -22.17 2.74 -10.23
N GLY A 320 -21.13 2.05 -10.67
CA GLY A 320 -20.60 2.09 -12.02
C GLY A 320 -20.93 0.84 -12.84
N GLU A 321 -20.02 0.54 -13.76
CA GLU A 321 -20.10 -0.58 -14.70
C GLU A 321 -20.28 -1.93 -14.00
N VAL A 322 -21.10 -2.80 -14.62
CA VAL A 322 -21.27 -4.21 -14.25
C VAL A 322 -20.69 -5.06 -15.37
N PHE A 323 -19.70 -5.88 -15.06
CA PHE A 323 -18.87 -6.60 -16.01
C PHE A 323 -18.53 -8.01 -15.51
N ALA A 324 -17.81 -8.79 -16.33
CA ALA A 324 -17.56 -10.21 -16.12
C ALA A 324 -18.86 -11.04 -15.98
N SER A 325 -18.73 -12.35 -15.83
CA SER A 325 -19.85 -13.25 -15.57
C SER A 325 -19.38 -14.59 -15.03
N GLY A 326 -20.20 -15.24 -14.20
CA GLY A 326 -19.85 -16.53 -13.61
C GLY A 326 -18.78 -16.45 -12.53
N VAL A 327 -18.52 -15.25 -12.00
CA VAL A 327 -17.68 -15.06 -10.82
C VAL A 327 -18.41 -15.68 -9.63
N GLY A 328 -17.84 -16.77 -9.10
CA GLY A 328 -18.39 -17.48 -7.94
C GLY A 328 -18.12 -16.76 -6.63
N ASP A 329 -18.09 -17.50 -5.53
CA ASP A 329 -17.83 -16.96 -4.20
C ASP A 329 -16.31 -16.79 -3.95
N THR A 330 -15.68 -15.90 -4.71
CA THR A 330 -14.27 -15.55 -4.55
C THR A 330 -14.06 -14.03 -4.62
N PRO A 331 -13.19 -13.47 -3.77
CA PRO A 331 -12.87 -12.06 -3.78
C PRO A 331 -12.14 -11.65 -5.07
N PRO A 332 -12.43 -10.47 -5.64
CA PRO A 332 -11.56 -9.82 -6.60
C PRO A 332 -10.42 -9.08 -5.89
N VAL A 333 -9.28 -8.95 -6.57
CA VAL A 333 -8.15 -8.11 -6.15
C VAL A 333 -7.93 -7.03 -7.20
N MET A 334 -7.80 -5.76 -6.79
CA MET A 334 -7.61 -4.64 -7.72
C MET A 334 -6.50 -3.68 -7.27
N ILE A 335 -5.72 -3.21 -8.24
CA ILE A 335 -4.72 -2.14 -8.07
C ILE A 335 -4.89 -1.07 -9.14
N GLN A 336 -4.22 0.06 -8.97
CA GLN A 336 -3.91 0.99 -10.05
C GLN A 336 -2.48 0.74 -10.57
N ASP A 337 -2.29 0.87 -11.88
CA ASP A 337 -0.97 0.78 -12.52
C ASP A 337 -0.71 1.94 -13.50
N PHE A 338 0.53 2.00 -13.98
CA PHE A 338 1.01 2.99 -14.96
C PHE A 338 1.67 2.35 -16.18
N PHE A 339 1.32 1.10 -16.51
CA PHE A 339 2.03 0.34 -17.56
C PHE A 339 1.94 1.01 -18.94
N ASP A 340 0.75 1.46 -19.33
CA ASP A 340 0.49 2.10 -20.63
C ASP A 340 0.43 3.64 -20.56
N THR A 341 0.99 4.25 -19.51
CA THR A 341 0.99 5.71 -19.35
C THR A 341 2.36 6.33 -19.65
N GLU A 342 2.39 7.63 -19.94
CA GLU A 342 3.65 8.35 -20.19
C GLU A 342 4.56 8.36 -18.96
N ASN A 343 3.96 8.52 -17.79
CA ASN A 343 4.58 8.52 -16.46
C ASN A 343 3.50 8.50 -15.37
N GLU A 344 3.93 8.47 -14.12
CA GLU A 344 3.08 8.36 -12.92
C GLU A 344 2.14 9.57 -12.72
N ALA A 345 2.42 10.72 -13.36
CA ALA A 345 1.55 11.89 -13.30
C ALA A 345 0.31 11.80 -14.20
N THR A 346 0.28 10.84 -15.13
CA THR A 346 -0.91 10.56 -15.96
C THR A 346 -1.92 9.75 -15.17
N ALA A 347 -3.22 9.91 -15.44
CA ALA A 347 -4.25 9.05 -14.84
C ALA A 347 -3.96 7.57 -15.18
N GLY A 348 -3.76 6.74 -14.15
CA GLY A 348 -3.38 5.34 -14.30
C GLY A 348 -4.56 4.41 -14.62
N GLY A 349 -4.25 3.22 -15.11
CA GLY A 349 -5.22 2.14 -15.36
C GLY A 349 -5.60 1.39 -14.08
N LEU A 350 -6.76 0.73 -14.07
CA LEU A 350 -7.08 -0.24 -13.02
C LEU A 350 -6.84 -1.66 -13.54
N GLN A 351 -6.20 -2.47 -12.73
CA GLN A 351 -5.92 -3.88 -13.01
C GLN A 351 -6.63 -4.73 -11.97
N LEU A 352 -7.39 -5.72 -12.42
CA LEU A 352 -8.17 -6.59 -11.55
C LEU A 352 -7.94 -8.05 -11.90
N VAL A 353 -7.78 -8.89 -10.88
CA VAL A 353 -7.71 -10.35 -11.02
C VAL A 353 -8.74 -11.00 -10.12
N VAL A 354 -9.36 -12.07 -10.61
CA VAL A 354 -10.37 -12.83 -9.86
C VAL A 354 -10.37 -14.28 -10.29
N ALA A 355 -10.57 -15.20 -9.35
CA ALA A 355 -10.73 -16.61 -9.69
C ALA A 355 -12.10 -16.86 -10.33
N VAL A 356 -12.15 -17.62 -11.42
CA VAL A 356 -13.41 -17.97 -12.11
C VAL A 356 -13.31 -19.40 -12.60
N ASN A 357 -14.22 -20.27 -12.15
CA ASN A 357 -14.30 -21.67 -12.55
C ASN A 357 -12.96 -22.45 -12.44
N GLY A 358 -12.18 -22.16 -11.39
CA GLY A 358 -10.87 -22.79 -11.17
C GLY A 358 -9.72 -22.20 -12.00
N GLY A 359 -9.98 -21.22 -12.86
CA GLY A 359 -8.96 -20.37 -13.49
C GLY A 359 -8.91 -18.99 -12.84
N ILE A 360 -8.16 -18.08 -13.46
CA ILE A 360 -8.03 -16.67 -13.09
C ILE A 360 -8.38 -15.86 -14.32
N GLU A 361 -9.28 -14.89 -14.18
CA GLU A 361 -9.48 -13.84 -15.17
C GLU A 361 -8.71 -12.60 -14.76
N HIS A 362 -7.96 -12.02 -15.69
CA HIS A 362 -7.32 -10.73 -15.56
C HIS A 362 -8.07 -9.71 -16.42
N TRP A 363 -8.51 -8.63 -15.79
CA TRP A 363 -9.25 -7.54 -16.38
C TRP A 363 -8.46 -6.24 -16.24
N ARG A 364 -8.54 -5.37 -17.25
CA ARG A 364 -7.99 -4.02 -17.21
C ARG A 364 -9.05 -2.98 -17.55
N ARG A 365 -8.84 -1.78 -17.03
CA ARG A 365 -9.65 -0.60 -17.35
C ARG A 365 -8.74 0.60 -17.48
N ASP A 366 -8.62 1.11 -18.70
CA ASP A 366 -7.90 2.36 -18.97
C ASP A 366 -8.78 3.56 -18.64
N ASN A 367 -8.43 4.28 -17.57
CA ASN A 367 -9.12 5.49 -17.11
C ASN A 367 -8.40 6.79 -17.56
N GLY A 368 -7.33 6.67 -18.33
CA GLY A 368 -6.61 7.80 -18.92
C GLY A 368 -7.23 8.20 -20.25
N ALA A 369 -6.51 7.93 -21.34
CA ALA A 369 -6.94 8.26 -22.71
C ALA A 369 -7.85 7.19 -23.34
N GLY A 370 -8.05 6.06 -22.67
CA GLY A 370 -8.82 4.92 -23.18
C GLY A 370 -10.34 5.08 -23.12
N SER A 371 -11.04 3.96 -23.35
CA SER A 371 -12.52 3.91 -23.39
C SER A 371 -13.18 4.17 -22.04
N GLY A 372 -12.45 3.96 -20.94
CA GLY A 372 -13.08 3.90 -19.62
C GLY A 372 -14.12 2.78 -19.55
N GLU A 373 -13.79 1.59 -20.06
CA GLU A 373 -14.58 0.36 -19.94
C GLU A 373 -13.68 -0.79 -19.47
N TRP A 374 -14.26 -1.79 -18.80
CA TRP A 374 -13.52 -2.99 -18.41
C TRP A 374 -13.35 -3.94 -19.59
N GLU A 375 -12.13 -4.44 -19.80
CA GLU A 375 -11.83 -5.45 -20.80
C GLU A 375 -11.04 -6.62 -20.20
N MET A 376 -11.39 -7.84 -20.60
CA MET A 376 -10.65 -9.03 -20.19
C MET A 376 -9.36 -9.11 -21.00
N VAL A 377 -8.23 -9.14 -20.29
CA VAL A 377 -6.87 -9.24 -20.87
C VAL A 377 -6.59 -10.70 -21.21
N GLU A 378 -6.74 -11.58 -20.23
CA GLU A 378 -6.49 -13.01 -20.39
C GLU A 378 -7.21 -13.84 -19.32
N ALA A 379 -7.33 -15.14 -19.58
CA ALA A 379 -7.77 -16.13 -18.60
C ALA A 379 -6.74 -17.26 -18.53
N VAL A 380 -6.24 -17.54 -17.33
CA VAL A 380 -5.09 -18.43 -17.10
C VAL A 380 -5.29 -19.35 -15.89
N GLY A 381 -4.37 -20.29 -15.71
CA GLY A 381 -4.36 -21.15 -14.52
C GLY A 381 -5.45 -22.23 -14.52
N LYS A 382 -5.29 -23.18 -13.60
CA LYS A 382 -6.25 -24.27 -13.32
C LYS A 382 -6.16 -24.66 -11.85
N GLY A 383 -7.28 -25.07 -11.28
CA GLY A 383 -7.34 -25.46 -9.86
C GLY A 383 -7.08 -24.29 -8.91
N VAL A 384 -7.32 -23.04 -9.32
CA VAL A 384 -7.20 -21.86 -8.48
C VAL A 384 -8.48 -21.68 -7.69
N ARG A 385 -8.35 -21.56 -6.37
CA ARG A 385 -9.46 -21.31 -5.45
C ARG A 385 -9.71 -19.81 -5.32
N HIS A 386 -8.65 -19.05 -5.04
CA HIS A 386 -8.71 -17.60 -4.79
C HIS A 386 -7.44 -16.89 -5.25
N VAL A 387 -7.56 -15.58 -5.50
CA VAL A 387 -6.43 -14.67 -5.66
C VAL A 387 -6.35 -13.79 -4.43
N TRP A 388 -5.17 -13.71 -3.81
CA TRP A 388 -5.01 -13.10 -2.49
C TRP A 388 -4.25 -11.79 -2.48
N GLY A 389 -3.52 -11.48 -3.55
CA GLY A 389 -2.76 -10.24 -3.63
C GLY A 389 -2.32 -9.97 -5.05
N LEU A 390 -2.24 -8.70 -5.40
CA LEU A 390 -1.79 -8.21 -6.70
C LEU A 390 -0.89 -7.00 -6.44
N VAL A 391 0.27 -6.97 -7.10
CA VAL A 391 1.27 -5.91 -6.94
C VAL A 391 1.87 -5.57 -8.30
N GLN A 392 1.94 -4.30 -8.68
CA GLN A 392 2.83 -3.86 -9.74
C GLN A 392 4.23 -3.65 -9.15
N GLY A 393 5.18 -4.49 -9.55
CA GLY A 393 6.58 -4.40 -9.15
C GLY A 393 7.26 -3.18 -9.77
N SER A 394 8.31 -2.69 -9.11
CA SER A 394 9.04 -1.52 -9.59
C SER A 394 10.08 -1.81 -10.68
N PHE A 395 10.32 -3.08 -10.98
CA PHE A 395 11.30 -3.50 -11.96
C PHE A 395 10.62 -3.98 -13.24
N GLY A 396 10.83 -3.21 -14.31
CA GLY A 396 10.21 -3.49 -15.60
C GLY A 396 8.68 -3.36 -15.61
N GLY A 397 8.07 -2.79 -14.56
CA GLY A 397 6.62 -2.59 -14.48
C GLY A 397 5.79 -3.87 -14.41
N LYS A 398 6.42 -5.02 -14.16
CA LYS A 398 5.75 -6.33 -14.10
C LYS A 398 4.69 -6.36 -13.01
N MET A 399 3.63 -7.11 -13.24
CA MET A 399 2.66 -7.41 -12.19
C MET A 399 2.97 -8.76 -11.55
N HIS A 400 2.59 -8.87 -10.28
CA HIS A 400 2.85 -10.02 -9.43
C HIS A 400 1.56 -10.37 -8.72
N MET A 401 1.20 -11.65 -8.65
CA MET A 401 0.06 -12.08 -7.83
C MET A 401 0.40 -13.31 -7.02
N VAL A 402 -0.34 -13.47 -5.93
CA VAL A 402 -0.35 -14.67 -5.11
C VAL A 402 -1.73 -15.29 -5.14
N THR A 403 -1.78 -16.61 -5.31
CA THR A 403 -3.03 -17.36 -5.45
C THR A 403 -3.02 -18.56 -4.53
N GLU A 404 -4.17 -18.98 -4.05
CA GLU A 404 -4.33 -20.28 -3.38
C GLU A 404 -5.00 -21.28 -4.32
N GLY A 405 -4.41 -22.45 -4.42
CA GLY A 405 -4.96 -23.58 -5.17
C GLY A 405 -6.04 -24.34 -4.37
N THR A 406 -6.84 -25.15 -5.08
CA THR A 406 -7.80 -26.07 -4.45
C THR A 406 -7.11 -27.14 -3.61
N ASP A 407 -5.80 -27.34 -3.79
CA ASP A 407 -4.92 -28.20 -2.99
C ASP A 407 -4.39 -27.52 -1.71
N GLY A 408 -4.72 -26.24 -1.48
CA GLY A 408 -4.25 -25.45 -0.33
C GLY A 408 -2.84 -24.88 -0.48
N ARG A 409 -2.19 -25.04 -1.64
CA ARG A 409 -0.87 -24.45 -1.88
C ARG A 409 -0.98 -23.01 -2.35
N VAL A 410 -0.02 -22.19 -1.95
CA VAL A 410 0.11 -20.81 -2.44
C VAL A 410 1.05 -20.79 -3.63
N SER A 411 0.67 -20.13 -4.72
CA SER A 411 1.51 -19.95 -5.90
C SER A 411 1.82 -18.48 -6.13
N TYR A 412 3.07 -18.19 -6.49
CA TYR A 412 3.54 -16.87 -6.87
C TYR A 412 3.63 -16.78 -8.39
N TRP A 413 3.07 -15.72 -8.95
CA TRP A 413 2.98 -15.49 -10.38
C TRP A 413 3.62 -14.16 -10.77
N GLU A 414 4.14 -14.11 -11.98
CA GLU A 414 4.58 -12.88 -12.66
C GLU A 414 3.81 -12.71 -13.95
N TRP A 415 3.47 -11.46 -14.26
CA TRP A 415 2.93 -11.03 -15.53
C TRP A 415 3.96 -10.20 -16.28
N ASP A 416 4.22 -10.61 -17.51
CA ASP A 416 5.05 -9.92 -18.49
C ASP A 416 4.41 -10.21 -19.85
N GLU A 417 3.36 -9.46 -20.17
CA GLU A 417 2.38 -9.71 -21.26
C GLU A 417 1.48 -10.94 -21.08
N THR A 418 1.94 -11.97 -20.36
CA THR A 418 1.12 -13.11 -19.91
C THR A 418 1.51 -13.58 -18.52
N TRP A 419 0.54 -14.10 -17.78
CA TRP A 419 0.76 -14.67 -16.45
C TRP A 419 1.47 -16.03 -16.49
N ARG A 420 2.51 -16.17 -15.67
CA ARG A 420 3.20 -17.44 -15.43
C ARG A 420 3.40 -17.70 -13.95
N THR A 421 3.28 -18.95 -13.52
CA THR A 421 3.69 -19.37 -12.18
C THR A 421 5.23 -19.36 -12.13
N VAL A 422 5.78 -18.61 -11.17
CA VAL A 422 7.23 -18.51 -10.96
C VAL A 422 7.66 -19.43 -9.82
N ASP A 423 6.82 -19.56 -8.78
CA ASP A 423 7.12 -20.40 -7.63
C ASP A 423 5.82 -20.96 -7.02
N THR A 424 5.92 -22.08 -6.31
CA THR A 424 4.82 -22.66 -5.52
C THR A 424 5.32 -22.86 -4.10
N LEU A 425 4.76 -22.07 -3.18
CA LEU A 425 5.13 -22.06 -1.78
C LEU A 425 4.61 -23.33 -1.09
N MET A 426 5.36 -23.76 -0.08
CA MET A 426 4.97 -24.88 0.77
C MET A 426 3.73 -24.51 1.60
N PRO A 427 2.94 -25.50 2.03
CA PRO A 427 1.94 -25.30 3.08
C PRO A 427 2.55 -24.62 4.32
N LEU A 428 1.76 -23.85 5.06
CA LEU A 428 2.25 -23.01 6.16
C LEU A 428 2.70 -23.78 7.41
N ASP A 429 2.13 -24.96 7.58
CA ASP A 429 2.44 -25.93 8.62
C ASP A 429 3.66 -26.80 8.28
N ASP A 430 4.24 -26.63 7.09
CA ASP A 430 5.45 -27.34 6.69
C ASP A 430 6.67 -26.82 7.48
N GLU A 431 7.38 -27.72 8.16
CA GLU A 431 8.60 -27.40 8.90
C GLU A 431 9.77 -26.99 7.98
N GLY A 432 9.63 -27.17 6.67
CA GLY A 432 10.63 -26.84 5.64
C GLY A 432 10.77 -25.35 5.32
N TRP A 433 9.91 -24.47 5.87
CA TRP A 433 10.04 -23.03 5.69
C TRP A 433 11.38 -22.52 6.20
N ARG A 434 12.09 -21.76 5.36
CA ARG A 434 13.29 -21.04 5.80
C ARG A 434 12.87 -19.97 6.81
N THR A 435 13.62 -19.86 7.89
CA THR A 435 13.48 -18.79 8.87
C THR A 435 14.67 -17.86 8.74
N ASN A 436 14.44 -16.55 8.69
CA ASN A 436 15.53 -15.59 8.80
C ASN A 436 15.82 -15.34 10.30
N ASP A 437 17.12 -15.34 10.65
CA ASP A 437 17.58 -15.13 12.03
C ASP A 437 17.25 -13.74 12.57
N GLU A 438 16.89 -12.79 11.69
CA GLU A 438 16.35 -11.47 12.04
C GLU A 438 15.22 -11.11 11.07
N ALA A 439 14.05 -10.71 11.58
CA ALA A 439 13.05 -10.01 10.78
C ALA A 439 13.70 -8.73 10.21
N ARG A 440 13.77 -8.62 8.88
CA ARG A 440 14.51 -7.53 8.23
C ARG A 440 13.74 -6.21 8.17
N GLY A 441 12.49 -6.20 8.64
CA GLY A 441 11.56 -5.09 8.40
C GLY A 441 11.22 -4.98 6.92
N GLY A 442 10.16 -4.26 6.58
CA GLY A 442 9.80 -3.94 5.18
C GLY A 442 10.67 -2.84 4.58
#